data_AF-A0A3D2L972-F1
#
_entry.id   AF-A0A3D2L972-F1
#
_cell.length_a   1.000
_cell.length_b   1.000
_cell.length_c   1.000
_cell.angle_alpha   90.00
_cell.angle_beta   90.00
_cell.angle_gamma   90.00
#
_symmetry.space_group_name_H-M   'P 1'
#
loop_
_entity.id
_entity.type
_entity.pdbx_description
1 polymer ?
#
loop_
_entity_poly.entity_id
_entity_poly.type
_entity_poly.pdbx_seq_one_letter_code
_entity_poly.pdbx_strand_id
1 'polypeptide(L)'
;MTLSVISAGFGRTGTMSLKLALEQLGFGPCHHMIEVIENGEAQVPLWNAALAGTPDFGAIYDGYNSAVDWPTAAFWQETAEAYPDAKIILSTRSAESWYSSISETILATVWAPDTWPPQATEWFKMVTKVLERSFG
;
A
#
# COMPACT_ATOMS: atom_id res chain seq x y z
N MET A 1 -4.61 -14.58 -9.46
CA MET A 1 -5.88 -14.76 -8.72
C MET A 1 -6.61 -13.43 -8.67
N THR A 2 -7.91 -13.38 -8.33
CA THR A 2 -8.68 -12.11 -8.25
C THR A 2 -8.75 -11.65 -6.81
N LEU A 3 -8.59 -10.35 -6.55
CA LEU A 3 -8.77 -9.81 -5.20
C LEU A 3 -10.23 -9.94 -4.75
N SER A 4 -10.44 -10.42 -3.52
CA SER A 4 -11.76 -10.49 -2.88
C SER A 4 -12.02 -9.31 -1.94
N VAL A 5 -10.97 -8.71 -1.39
CA VAL A 5 -11.05 -7.58 -0.45
C VAL A 5 -9.96 -6.57 -0.72
N ILE A 6 -10.33 -5.29 -0.81
CA ILE A 6 -9.42 -4.15 -0.98
C ILE A 6 -9.66 -3.19 0.18
N SER A 7 -8.59 -2.67 0.79
CA SER A 7 -8.71 -1.58 1.76
C SER A 7 -8.27 -0.24 1.15
N ALA A 8 -9.12 0.76 1.31
CA ALA A 8 -8.83 2.17 1.02
C ALA A 8 -8.22 2.90 2.25
N GLY A 9 -8.01 2.19 3.36
CA GLY A 9 -7.41 2.75 4.57
C GLY A 9 -5.91 3.00 4.42
N PHE A 10 -5.49 4.22 4.77
CA PHE A 10 -4.08 4.63 4.71
C PHE A 10 -3.18 3.89 5.69
N GLY A 11 -1.88 3.98 5.47
CA GLY A 11 -0.90 3.61 6.47
C GLY A 11 -1.21 4.30 7.81
N ARG A 12 -0.99 3.55 8.90
CA ARG A 12 -1.23 3.99 10.30
C ARG A 12 -2.71 4.07 10.72
N THR A 13 -3.65 3.49 9.94
CA THR A 13 -5.06 3.30 10.34
C THR A 13 -5.39 1.87 10.80
N GLY A 14 -4.39 1.09 11.25
CA GLY A 14 -4.58 -0.29 11.72
C GLY A 14 -4.46 -1.36 10.62
N THR A 15 -3.80 -1.04 9.51
CA THR A 15 -3.65 -1.90 8.33
C THR A 15 -2.98 -3.24 8.62
N MET A 16 -1.96 -3.27 9.51
CA MET A 16 -1.31 -4.53 9.89
C MET A 16 -2.26 -5.48 10.64
N SER A 17 -3.09 -4.95 11.55
CA SER A 17 -4.11 -5.75 12.23
C SER A 17 -5.18 -6.23 11.25
N LEU A 18 -5.57 -5.39 10.29
CA LEU A 18 -6.52 -5.76 9.23
C LEU A 18 -5.95 -6.86 8.33
N LYS A 19 -4.69 -6.77 7.91
CA LYS A 19 -3.97 -7.82 7.16
C LYS A 19 -4.09 -9.16 7.87
N LEU A 20 -3.68 -9.20 9.14
CA LEU A 20 -3.70 -10.44 9.93
C LEU A 20 -5.12 -11.01 10.10
N ALA A 21 -6.12 -10.14 10.28
CA ALA A 21 -7.51 -10.56 10.39
C ALA A 21 -8.03 -11.16 9.07
N LEU A 22 -7.73 -10.53 7.93
CA LEU A 22 -8.13 -11.03 6.61
C LEU A 22 -7.50 -12.40 6.31
N GLU A 23 -6.22 -12.58 6.64
CA GLU A 23 -5.54 -13.86 6.49
C GLU A 23 -6.18 -14.95 7.35
N GLN A 24 -6.51 -14.65 8.62
CA GLN A 24 -7.21 -15.59 9.51
C GLN A 24 -8.61 -15.95 9.02
N LEU A 25 -9.31 -15.00 8.38
CA LEU A 25 -10.67 -15.19 7.85
C LEU A 25 -10.71 -15.89 6.48
N GLY A 26 -9.55 -16.31 5.94
CA GLY A 26 -9.47 -17.01 4.65
C GLY A 26 -9.38 -16.09 3.42
N PHE A 27 -9.15 -14.79 3.62
CA PHE A 27 -8.87 -13.82 2.56
C PHE A 27 -7.37 -13.60 2.31
N GLY A 28 -6.52 -14.47 2.87
CA GLY A 28 -5.08 -14.48 2.63
C GLY A 28 -4.70 -15.20 1.31
N PRO A 29 -3.45 -15.01 0.84
CA PRO A 29 -2.45 -14.04 1.33
C PRO A 29 -2.88 -12.59 1.11
N CYS A 30 -2.48 -11.68 2.00
CA CYS A 30 -2.87 -10.27 1.96
C CYS A 30 -1.68 -9.36 1.62
N HIS A 31 -1.77 -8.59 0.54
CA HIS A 31 -0.77 -7.60 0.12
C HIS A 31 -0.78 -6.39 1.05
N HIS A 32 0.40 -5.97 1.52
CA HIS A 32 0.61 -4.80 2.37
C HIS A 32 1.98 -4.19 2.05
N MET A 33 2.28 -2.98 2.54
CA MET A 33 3.61 -2.36 2.38
C MET A 33 4.78 -3.26 2.85
N ILE A 34 4.55 -4.21 3.77
CA ILE A 34 5.63 -5.10 4.24
C ILE A 34 6.04 -6.08 3.13
N GLU A 35 5.10 -6.60 2.36
CA GLU A 35 5.34 -7.44 1.18
C GLU A 35 6.04 -6.65 0.08
N VAL A 36 5.77 -5.34 -0.05
CA VAL A 36 6.49 -4.46 -1.00
C VAL A 36 7.94 -4.26 -0.57
N ILE A 37 8.20 -4.14 0.74
CA ILE A 37 9.57 -4.06 1.29
C ILE A 37 10.30 -5.38 1.07
N GLU A 38 9.68 -6.51 1.42
CA GLU A 38 10.29 -7.84 1.34
C GLU A 38 10.54 -8.30 -0.10
N ASN A 39 9.68 -7.89 -1.04
CA ASN A 39 9.75 -8.26 -2.45
C ASN A 39 10.10 -7.07 -3.35
N GLY A 40 10.92 -6.14 -2.85
CA GLY A 40 11.19 -4.86 -3.50
C GLY A 40 11.70 -4.95 -4.93
N GLU A 41 12.53 -5.97 -5.25
CA GLU A 41 13.05 -6.17 -6.62
C GLU A 41 11.93 -6.37 -7.66
N ALA A 42 10.83 -7.03 -7.27
CA ALA A 42 9.69 -7.25 -8.14
C ALA A 42 8.60 -6.16 -7.98
N GLN A 43 8.32 -5.75 -6.75
CA GLN A 43 7.21 -4.84 -6.44
C GLN A 43 7.52 -3.37 -6.78
N VAL A 44 8.75 -2.89 -6.54
CA VAL A 44 9.10 -1.47 -6.79
C VAL A 44 8.95 -1.08 -8.27
N PRO A 45 9.41 -1.88 -9.26
CA PRO A 45 9.18 -1.60 -10.67
C PRO A 45 7.69 -1.55 -11.04
N LEU A 46 6.88 -2.49 -10.54
CA LEU A 46 5.44 -2.55 -10.83
C LEU A 46 4.70 -1.33 -10.27
N TRP A 47 4.98 -0.93 -9.03
CA TRP A 47 4.37 0.26 -8.44
C TRP A 47 4.85 1.55 -9.10
N ASN A 48 6.11 1.63 -9.53
CA ASN A 48 6.57 2.77 -10.34
C ASN A 48 5.85 2.86 -11.69
N ALA A 49 5.55 1.73 -12.35
CA ALA A 49 4.75 1.71 -13.57
C ALA A 49 3.30 2.16 -13.31
N ALA A 50 2.68 1.71 -12.21
CA ALA A 50 1.36 2.17 -11.79
C ALA A 50 1.33 3.69 -11.53
N LEU A 51 2.33 4.22 -10.82
CA LEU A 51 2.51 5.65 -10.59
C LEU A 51 2.74 6.45 -11.89
N ALA A 52 3.30 5.82 -12.92
CA ALA A 52 3.48 6.41 -14.24
C ALA A 52 2.23 6.31 -15.14
N GLY A 53 1.12 5.76 -14.63
CA GLY A 53 -0.14 5.64 -15.36
C GLY A 53 -0.31 4.34 -16.17
N THR A 54 0.58 3.36 -15.99
CA THR A 54 0.49 2.05 -16.64
C THR A 54 0.48 0.93 -15.60
N PRO A 55 -0.59 0.82 -14.78
CA PRO A 55 -0.68 -0.21 -13.76
C PRO A 55 -0.87 -1.60 -14.37
N ASP A 56 -0.15 -2.59 -13.84
CA ASP A 56 -0.42 -4.02 -14.04
C ASP A 56 -0.84 -4.63 -12.72
N PHE A 57 -2.13 -4.47 -12.37
CA PHE A 57 -2.66 -5.01 -11.12
C PHE A 57 -2.62 -6.54 -11.07
N GLY A 58 -2.71 -7.21 -12.22
CA GLY A 58 -2.57 -8.66 -12.30
C GLY A 58 -1.21 -9.14 -11.82
N ALA A 59 -0.13 -8.46 -12.23
CA ALA A 59 1.22 -8.74 -11.76
C ALA A 59 1.46 -8.28 -10.32
N ILE A 60 0.96 -7.10 -9.92
CA ILE A 60 1.13 -6.56 -8.56
C ILE A 60 0.52 -7.49 -7.51
N TYR A 61 -0.66 -8.03 -7.80
CA TYR A 61 -1.45 -8.84 -6.87
C TYR A 61 -1.41 -10.34 -7.17
N ASP A 62 -0.47 -10.81 -8.00
CA ASP A 62 -0.34 -12.25 -8.22
C ASP A 62 -0.06 -12.99 -6.91
N GLY A 63 -0.76 -14.10 -6.69
CA GLY A 63 -0.69 -14.83 -5.42
C GLY A 63 -1.49 -14.24 -4.24
N TYR A 64 -2.04 -13.03 -4.34
CA TYR A 64 -2.80 -12.39 -3.27
C TYR A 64 -4.32 -12.49 -3.46
N ASN A 65 -5.07 -12.54 -2.36
CA ASN A 65 -6.53 -12.57 -2.33
C ASN A 65 -7.13 -11.31 -1.64
N SER A 66 -6.30 -10.55 -0.94
CA SER A 66 -6.69 -9.24 -0.42
C SER A 66 -5.52 -8.27 -0.47
N ALA A 67 -5.81 -6.97 -0.41
CA ALA A 67 -4.80 -5.92 -0.46
C ALA A 67 -5.17 -4.75 0.46
N VAL A 68 -4.23 -4.32 1.29
CA VAL A 68 -4.41 -3.25 2.27
C VAL A 68 -3.19 -2.35 2.33
N ASP A 69 -3.28 -1.25 3.09
CA ASP A 69 -2.20 -0.26 3.23
C ASP A 69 -1.82 0.39 1.89
N TRP A 70 -0.82 1.26 1.93
CA TRP A 70 -0.13 1.70 0.74
C TRP A 70 0.76 0.59 0.15
N PRO A 71 0.95 0.57 -1.19
CA PRO A 71 0.43 1.52 -2.17
C PRO A 71 -1.05 1.33 -2.55
N THR A 72 -1.67 0.18 -2.26
CA THR A 72 -3.06 -0.12 -2.66
C THR A 72 -4.07 0.97 -2.32
N ALA A 73 -4.01 1.54 -1.11
CA ALA A 73 -4.92 2.61 -0.70
C ALA A 73 -4.83 3.89 -1.57
N ALA A 74 -3.69 4.15 -2.21
CA ALA A 74 -3.52 5.27 -3.15
C ALA A 74 -4.10 4.98 -4.55
N PHE A 75 -4.46 3.72 -4.82
CA PHE A 75 -5.03 3.23 -6.08
C PHE A 75 -6.38 2.55 -5.86
N TRP A 76 -7.06 2.82 -4.74
CA TRP A 76 -8.26 2.06 -4.35
C TRP A 76 -9.38 2.15 -5.40
N GLN A 77 -9.48 3.25 -6.16
CA GLN A 77 -10.48 3.42 -7.20
C GLN A 77 -10.16 2.55 -8.43
N GLU A 78 -8.94 2.65 -8.95
CA GLU A 78 -8.51 1.86 -10.10
C GLU A 78 -8.49 0.36 -9.79
N THR A 79 -8.12 0.00 -8.57
CA THR A 79 -8.16 -1.40 -8.12
C THR A 79 -9.60 -1.89 -7.93
N ALA A 80 -10.52 -1.07 -7.43
CA ALA A 80 -11.94 -1.42 -7.38
C ALA A 80 -12.56 -1.58 -8.77
N GLU A 81 -12.15 -0.77 -9.75
CA GLU A 81 -12.55 -0.90 -11.15
C GLU A 81 -12.00 -2.19 -11.79
N ALA A 82 -10.75 -2.54 -11.49
CA ALA A 82 -10.11 -3.76 -12.00
C ALA A 82 -10.67 -5.05 -11.36
N TYR A 83 -11.16 -4.97 -10.12
CA TYR A 83 -11.74 -6.10 -9.37
C TYR A 83 -13.14 -5.74 -8.85
N PRO A 84 -14.16 -5.66 -9.73
CA PRO A 84 -15.48 -5.12 -9.38
C PRO A 84 -16.25 -5.97 -8.35
N ASP A 85 -15.90 -7.24 -8.19
CA ASP A 85 -16.51 -8.14 -7.20
C ASP A 85 -15.87 -8.00 -5.80
N ALA A 86 -14.70 -7.35 -5.69
CA ALA A 86 -13.99 -7.17 -4.44
C ALA A 86 -14.78 -6.25 -3.50
N LYS A 87 -14.79 -6.59 -2.21
CA LYS A 87 -15.36 -5.72 -1.17
C LYS A 87 -14.35 -4.65 -0.77
N ILE A 88 -14.82 -3.42 -0.58
CA ILE A 88 -13.99 -2.31 -0.12
C ILE A 88 -14.14 -2.14 1.40
N ILE A 89 -13.02 -2.06 2.10
CA ILE A 89 -12.95 -1.69 3.53
C ILE A 89 -12.28 -0.32 3.65
N LEU A 90 -12.82 0.56 4.50
CA LEU A 90 -12.17 1.80 4.87
C LEU A 90 -11.93 1.82 6.39
N SER A 91 -10.71 1.48 6.80
CA SER A 91 -10.29 1.66 8.19
C SER A 91 -9.99 3.13 8.46
N THR A 92 -10.55 3.70 9.52
CA THR A 92 -10.41 5.13 9.86
C THR A 92 -9.97 5.31 11.32
N ARG A 93 -9.48 6.51 11.62
CA ARG A 93 -9.20 7.04 12.96
C ARG A 93 -9.27 8.57 12.90
N SER A 94 -9.19 9.27 14.04
CA SER A 94 -9.17 10.74 14.01
C SER A 94 -7.95 11.27 13.26
N ALA A 95 -8.10 12.38 12.55
CA ALA A 95 -7.04 12.98 11.74
C ALA A 95 -5.83 13.37 12.62
N GLU A 96 -6.06 13.88 13.82
CA GLU A 96 -5.01 14.29 14.76
C GLU A 96 -4.20 13.08 15.22
N SER A 97 -4.88 11.98 15.57
CA SER A 97 -4.20 10.76 16.05
C SER A 97 -3.47 10.04 14.91
N TRP A 98 -4.01 10.11 13.69
CA TRP A 98 -3.33 9.60 12.50
C TRP A 98 -2.09 10.44 12.19
N TYR A 99 -2.21 11.77 12.17
CA TYR A 99 -1.11 12.68 11.88
C TYR A 99 0.04 12.54 12.87
N SER A 100 -0.27 12.48 14.18
CA SER A 100 0.74 12.20 15.21
C SER A 100 1.45 10.87 14.95
N SER A 101 0.71 9.81 14.59
CA SER A 101 1.34 8.50 14.32
C SER A 101 2.17 8.47 13.04
N ILE A 102 1.71 9.08 11.95
CA ILE A 102 2.42 9.04 10.66
C ILE A 102 3.65 9.95 10.66
N SER A 103 3.59 11.08 11.38
CA SER A 103 4.71 12.03 11.53
C SER A 103 5.92 11.38 12.18
N GLU A 104 5.70 10.58 13.22
CA GLU A 104 6.77 9.90 13.96
C GLU A 104 7.30 8.64 13.28
N THR A 105 6.69 8.21 12.16
CA THR A 105 7.03 6.95 11.50
C THR A 105 7.39 7.16 10.03
N ILE A 106 6.37 7.14 9.15
CA ILE A 106 6.56 7.17 7.71
C ILE A 106 7.17 8.51 7.29
N LEU A 107 6.63 9.63 7.76
CA LEU A 107 7.09 10.95 7.35
C LEU A 107 8.51 11.27 7.86
N ALA A 108 8.82 10.90 9.10
CA ALA A 108 10.17 11.05 9.66
C ALA A 108 11.25 10.38 8.81
N THR A 109 10.91 9.27 8.13
CA THR A 109 11.85 8.53 7.29
C THR A 109 11.84 9.03 5.84
N VAL A 110 10.66 9.28 5.27
CA VAL A 110 10.51 9.71 3.87
C VAL A 110 11.01 11.15 3.66
N TRP A 111 10.89 12.04 4.64
CA TRP A 111 11.36 13.42 4.50
C TRP A 111 12.80 13.66 4.95
N ALA A 112 13.59 12.59 5.11
CA ALA A 112 15.00 12.65 5.43
C ALA A 112 15.85 11.96 4.33
N PRO A 113 15.85 12.46 3.08
CA PRO A 113 16.51 11.81 1.94
C PRO A 113 18.01 11.58 2.14
N ASP A 114 18.68 12.45 2.90
CA ASP A 114 20.11 12.31 3.24
C ASP A 114 20.40 11.09 4.14
N THR A 115 19.37 10.50 4.75
CA THR A 115 19.48 9.32 5.61
C THR A 115 19.08 8.01 4.93
N TRP A 116 18.67 8.07 3.64
CA TRP A 116 18.24 6.88 2.92
C TRP A 116 19.41 5.94 2.64
N PRO A 117 19.26 4.63 2.89
CA PRO A 117 20.23 3.63 2.45
C PRO A 117 20.37 3.67 0.91
N PRO A 118 21.59 3.69 0.35
CA PRO A 118 21.79 3.77 -1.10
C PRO A 118 21.08 2.65 -1.89
N GLN A 119 21.01 1.45 -1.32
CA GLN A 119 20.34 0.30 -1.94
C GLN A 119 18.81 0.40 -1.92
N ALA A 120 18.23 1.26 -1.07
CA ALA A 120 16.79 1.42 -0.90
C ALA A 120 16.26 2.72 -1.53
N THR A 121 17.11 3.51 -2.19
CA THR A 121 16.73 4.84 -2.73
C THR A 121 15.53 4.78 -3.67
N GLU A 122 15.44 3.79 -4.56
CA GLU A 122 14.30 3.66 -5.48
C GLU A 122 12.99 3.27 -4.76
N TRP A 123 13.09 2.49 -3.67
CA TRP A 123 11.93 2.21 -2.83
C TRP A 123 11.43 3.49 -2.14
N PHE A 124 12.34 4.29 -1.56
CA PHE A 124 11.98 5.55 -0.91
C PHE A 124 11.38 6.58 -1.89
N LYS A 125 11.91 6.67 -3.11
CA LYS A 125 11.32 7.49 -4.18
C LYS A 125 9.91 7.02 -4.53
N MET A 126 9.70 5.71 -4.66
CA MET A 126 8.37 5.14 -4.91
C MET A 126 7.40 5.49 -3.78
N VAL A 127 7.79 5.29 -2.52
CA VAL A 127 6.95 5.63 -1.35
C VAL A 127 6.61 7.12 -1.32
N THR A 128 7.56 8.01 -1.63
CA THR A 128 7.32 9.46 -1.72
C THR A 128 6.20 9.78 -2.71
N LYS A 129 6.26 9.21 -3.92
CA LYS A 129 5.23 9.39 -4.96
C LYS A 129 3.87 8.81 -4.58
N VAL A 130 3.85 7.69 -3.85
CA VAL A 130 2.61 7.10 -3.31
C VAL A 130 1.95 8.05 -2.30
N LEU A 131 2.74 8.69 -1.44
CA LEU A 131 2.23 9.69 -0.50
C LEU A 131 1.71 10.93 -1.22
N GLU A 132 2.48 11.49 -2.16
CA GLU A 132 2.05 12.64 -2.98
C GLU A 132 0.70 12.36 -3.66
N ARG A 133 0.59 11.22 -4.34
CA ARG A 133 -0.65 10.76 -4.97
C ARG A 133 -1.83 10.65 -3.98
N SER A 134 -1.56 10.28 -2.72
CA SER A 134 -2.62 10.09 -1.71
C SER A 134 -3.18 11.40 -1.17
N PHE A 135 -2.43 12.50 -1.24
CA PHE A 135 -2.82 13.79 -0.64
C PHE A 135 -3.19 14.88 -1.65
N GLY A 136 -2.91 14.67 -2.94
CA GLY A 136 -3.23 15.63 -4.01
C GLY A 136 -2.06 16.51 -4.39
#